data_AF-A0A2U3LMU1-F1
#
_entry.id   AF-A0A2U3LMU1-F1
#
_cell.length_a   1.000
_cell.length_b   1.000
_cell.length_c   1.000
_cell.angle_alpha   90.00
_cell.angle_beta   90.00
_cell.angle_gamma   90.00
#
_symmetry.space_group_name_H-M   'P 1'
#
loop_
_entity.id
_entity.type
_entity.pdbx_description
1 polymer ?
#
loop_
_entity_poly.entity_id
_entity_poly.type
_entity_poly.pdbx_seq_one_letter_code
_entity_poly.pdbx_strand_id
1 'polypeptide(L)'
;MIYGGGLYVVGINGVKYIKQNLNKLNDKKVIVFATGVSPFREEAISEVKNKNFTSEEQKHIQFFYLRGGFDYNKLKTFDKVLMTLLKWKIKWKIKRKKELTPDERGMLASYDQSVNFTRKKNIDEIIAYVNS
;
A
#
# COMPACT_ATOMS: atom_id res chain seq x y z
N MET A 1 11.31 -4.77 15.26
CA MET A 1 10.05 -5.39 14.80
C MET A 1 9.81 -4.92 13.38
N ILE A 2 9.57 -5.84 12.44
CA ILE A 2 9.23 -5.48 11.05
C ILE A 2 7.85 -6.05 10.74
N TYR A 3 6.92 -5.19 10.34
CA TYR A 3 5.58 -5.58 9.94
C TYR A 3 5.30 -5.17 8.49
N GLY A 4 4.72 -6.08 7.73
CA GLY A 4 4.37 -5.88 6.32
C GLY A 4 2.88 -6.05 6.09
N GLY A 5 2.26 -5.11 5.37
CA GLY A 5 0.84 -5.19 5.00
C GLY A 5 0.56 -4.76 3.57
N GLY A 6 -0.42 -5.37 2.92
CA GLY A 6 -0.94 -4.86 1.65
C GLY A 6 -1.71 -3.55 1.84
N LEU A 7 -1.64 -2.66 0.85
CA LEU A 7 -2.49 -1.48 0.82
C LEU A 7 -3.88 -1.83 0.30
N TYR A 8 -4.88 -1.40 1.06
CA TYR A 8 -6.28 -1.44 0.68
C TYR A 8 -6.92 -0.06 0.85
N VAL A 9 -7.20 0.63 -0.27
CA VAL A 9 -7.73 2.02 -0.29
C VAL A 9 -6.97 2.91 0.71
N VAL A 10 -5.65 3.02 0.51
CA VAL A 10 -4.65 3.70 1.37
C VAL A 10 -4.47 3.16 2.80
N GLY A 11 -5.31 2.24 3.28
CA GLY A 11 -5.12 1.56 4.57
C GLY A 11 -4.11 0.42 4.49
N ILE A 12 -3.28 0.26 5.53
CA ILE A 12 -2.33 -0.84 5.64
C ILE A 12 -2.99 -2.00 6.40
N ASN A 13 -3.13 -3.15 5.75
CA ASN A 13 -3.77 -4.31 6.34
C ASN A 13 -3.09 -4.72 7.66
N GLY A 14 -3.88 -4.86 8.73
CA GLY A 14 -3.45 -5.30 10.07
C GLY A 14 -2.58 -4.30 10.87
N VAL A 15 -2.31 -3.10 10.34
CA VAL A 15 -1.47 -2.09 11.03
C VAL A 15 -2.01 -1.67 12.40
N LYS A 16 -3.33 -1.79 12.61
CA LYS A 16 -3.98 -1.51 13.89
C LYS A 16 -3.40 -2.34 15.04
N TYR A 17 -3.01 -3.59 14.78
CA TYR A 17 -2.39 -4.45 15.79
C TYR A 17 -1.04 -3.91 16.26
N ILE A 18 -0.23 -3.39 15.33
CA ILE A 18 1.05 -2.75 15.64
C ILE A 18 0.82 -1.50 16.49
N LYS A 19 -0.09 -0.62 16.06
CA LYS A 19 -0.44 0.61 16.78
C LYS A 19 -0.86 0.36 18.22
N GLN A 20 -1.77 -0.61 18.43
CA GLN A 20 -2.28 -0.96 19.75
C GLN A 20 -1.23 -1.54 20.70
N ASN A 21 -0.11 -2.04 20.15
CA ASN A 21 0.97 -2.63 20.93
C ASN A 21 2.26 -1.80 20.89
N LEU A 22 2.22 -0.55 20.39
CA LEU A 22 3.40 0.31 20.30
C LEU A 22 4.10 0.49 21.66
N ASN A 23 3.33 0.67 22.74
CA ASN A 23 3.89 0.79 24.09
C ASN A 23 4.75 -0.41 24.51
N LYS A 24 4.46 -1.62 24.01
CA LYS A 24 5.24 -2.84 24.27
C LYS A 24 6.49 -2.95 23.37
N LEU A 25 6.63 -2.03 22.43
CA LEU A 25 7.70 -1.96 21.44
C LEU A 25 8.58 -0.72 21.61
N ASN A 26 8.38 0.07 22.67
CA ASN A 26 9.08 1.36 22.89
C ASN A 26 10.62 1.23 22.86
N ASP A 27 11.18 0.10 23.31
CA ASP A 27 12.62 -0.13 23.31
C ASP A 27 13.14 -0.78 22.02
N LYS A 28 12.32 -0.81 20.96
CA LYS A 28 12.63 -1.51 19.70
C LYS A 28 12.45 -0.57 18.52
N LYS A 29 13.31 -0.73 17.51
CA LYS A 29 13.04 -0.18 16.16
C LYS A 29 11.77 -0.80 15.60
N VAL A 30 10.74 0.02 15.32
CA VAL A 30 9.49 -0.43 14.70
C VAL A 30 9.47 0.01 13.25
N ILE A 31 9.45 -0.97 12.35
CA ILE A 31 9.37 -0.75 10.90
C ILE A 31 8.02 -1.27 10.43
N VAL A 32 7.28 -0.43 9.70
CA VAL A 32 6.10 -0.86 8.95
C VAL A 32 6.36 -0.63 7.48
N PHE A 33 6.22 -1.65 6.65
CA PHE A 33 6.19 -1.47 5.22
C PHE A 33 4.82 -1.83 4.65
N ALA A 34 4.46 -1.14 3.57
CA ALA A 34 3.24 -1.44 2.83
C ALA A 34 3.53 -1.78 1.37
N THR A 35 2.84 -2.78 0.85
CA THR A 35 2.92 -3.15 -0.57
C THR A 35 1.70 -2.65 -1.33
N GLY A 36 1.94 -1.91 -2.42
CA GLY A 36 0.88 -1.43 -3.32
C GLY A 36 1.29 -1.52 -4.79
N VAL A 37 0.35 -1.24 -5.69
CA VAL A 37 0.55 -1.37 -7.14
C VAL A 37 1.01 -0.05 -7.77
N SER A 38 0.59 1.07 -7.18
CA SER A 38 0.87 2.42 -7.67
C SER A 38 2.38 2.71 -7.69
N PRO A 39 2.86 3.50 -8.67
CA PRO A 39 4.23 4.00 -8.65
C PRO A 39 4.49 4.84 -7.39
N PHE A 40 5.75 4.92 -6.99
CA PHE A 40 6.17 5.80 -5.90
C PHE A 40 5.84 7.25 -6.30
N ARG A 41 5.07 7.92 -5.45
CA ARG A 41 4.78 9.36 -5.52
C ARG A 41 4.74 9.87 -4.08
N GLU A 42 5.47 10.94 -3.81
CA GLU A 42 5.67 11.44 -2.46
C GLU A 42 4.35 11.81 -1.78
N GLU A 43 3.40 12.38 -2.54
CA GLU A 43 2.08 12.74 -2.03
C GLU A 43 1.25 11.51 -1.66
N ALA A 44 1.30 10.46 -2.49
CA ALA A 44 0.57 9.21 -2.23
C ALA A 44 1.13 8.48 -1.01
N ILE A 45 2.45 8.52 -0.82
CA ILE A 45 3.12 7.91 0.34
C ILE A 45 2.82 8.68 1.60
N SER A 46 2.85 10.01 1.52
CA SER A 46 2.44 10.88 2.62
C SER A 46 0.97 10.67 2.98
N GLU A 47 0.08 10.51 2.00
CA GLU A 47 -1.32 10.18 2.22
C GLU A 47 -1.47 8.85 2.97
N VAL A 48 -0.80 7.79 2.51
CA VAL A 48 -0.81 6.49 3.20
C VAL A 48 -0.29 6.63 4.62
N LYS A 49 0.86 7.28 4.82
CA LYS A 49 1.47 7.44 6.15
C LYS A 49 0.52 8.18 7.10
N ASN A 50 -0.02 9.32 6.66
CA ASN A 50 -0.91 10.16 7.47
C ASN A 50 -2.29 9.54 7.70
N LYS A 51 -2.76 8.68 6.79
CA LYS A 51 -4.02 7.95 6.97
C LYS A 51 -3.90 6.82 8.00
N ASN A 52 -2.72 6.23 8.14
CA ASN A 52 -2.51 5.08 9.01
C ASN A 52 -1.93 5.45 10.38
N PHE A 53 -1.14 6.52 10.48
CA PHE A 53 -0.39 6.88 11.68
C PHE A 53 -0.62 8.31 12.13
N THR A 54 -0.80 8.51 13.44
CA THR A 54 -0.78 9.85 14.05
C THR A 54 0.63 10.43 14.03
N SER A 55 0.76 11.75 14.17
CA SER A 55 2.07 12.41 14.24
C SER A 55 2.96 11.85 15.35
N GLU A 56 2.39 11.36 16.45
CA GLU A 56 3.14 10.72 17.53
C GLU A 56 3.60 9.32 17.13
N GLU A 57 2.72 8.48 16.58
CA GLU A 57 3.08 7.13 16.10
C GLU A 57 4.16 7.18 15.02
N GLN A 58 4.15 8.22 14.17
CA GLN A 58 5.16 8.42 13.13
C GLN A 58 6.57 8.72 13.66
N LYS A 59 6.71 9.12 14.93
CA LYS A 59 8.04 9.28 15.57
C LYS A 59 8.64 7.93 15.96
N HIS A 60 7.79 6.95 16.25
CA HIS A 60 8.19 5.61 16.69
C HIS A 60 8.23 4.59 15.54
N ILE A 61 7.50 4.86 14.45
CA ILE A 61 7.38 3.99 13.29
C ILE A 61 8.13 4.56 12.09
N GLN A 62 9.13 3.82 11.62
CA GLN A 62 9.70 4.05 10.30
C GLN A 62 8.83 3.37 9.24
N PHE A 63 8.29 4.15 8.29
CA PHE A 63 7.42 3.65 7.23
C PHE A 63 8.16 3.51 5.89
N PHE A 64 7.93 2.40 5.19
CA PHE A 64 8.43 2.17 3.83
C PHE A 64 7.31 1.75 2.87
N TYR A 65 7.33 2.27 1.65
CA TYR A 65 6.43 1.82 0.59
C TYR A 65 7.19 0.95 -0.41
N LEU A 66 6.71 -0.27 -0.63
CA LEU A 66 7.29 -1.20 -1.58
C LEU A 66 6.30 -1.44 -2.73
N ARG A 67 6.68 -1.06 -3.95
CA ARG A 67 5.84 -1.33 -5.11
C ARG A 67 5.83 -2.83 -5.42
N GLY A 68 4.65 -3.43 -5.35
CA GLY A 68 4.36 -4.84 -5.58
C GLY A 68 3.88 -5.12 -7.00
N GLY A 69 3.08 -6.17 -7.14
CA GLY A 69 2.42 -6.53 -8.39
C GLY A 69 0.90 -6.63 -8.22
N PHE A 70 0.20 -6.78 -9.33
CA PHE A 70 -1.23 -7.04 -9.37
C PHE A 70 -1.55 -8.07 -10.45
N ASP A 71 -2.33 -9.08 -10.06
CA ASP A 71 -2.81 -10.13 -10.95
C ASP A 71 -4.24 -10.48 -10.54
N TYR A 72 -5.22 -9.98 -11.31
CA TYR A 72 -6.63 -10.17 -11.01
C TYR A 72 -7.01 -11.66 -10.93
N ASN A 73 -6.36 -12.52 -11.72
CA ASN A 73 -6.67 -13.94 -11.77
C ASN A 73 -6.27 -14.68 -10.49
N LYS A 74 -5.21 -14.20 -9.81
CA LYS A 74 -4.69 -14.75 -8.55
C LYS A 74 -5.39 -14.23 -7.30
N LEU A 75 -6.30 -13.27 -7.43
CA LEU A 75 -7.08 -12.76 -6.30
C LEU A 75 -8.03 -13.83 -5.75
N LYS A 76 -8.23 -13.81 -4.42
CA LYS A 76 -9.28 -14.62 -3.76
C LYS A 76 -10.67 -14.09 -4.15
N THR A 77 -11.70 -14.91 -3.98
CA THR A 77 -13.07 -14.59 -4.40
C THR A 77 -13.57 -13.25 -3.83
N PHE A 78 -13.33 -12.98 -2.54
CA PHE A 78 -13.73 -11.72 -1.92
C PHE A 78 -12.98 -10.51 -2.52
N ASP A 79 -11.66 -10.63 -2.70
CA ASP A 79 -10.84 -9.58 -3.31
C ASP A 79 -11.24 -9.33 -4.78
N LYS A 80 -11.63 -10.39 -5.52
CA LYS A 80 -12.15 -10.27 -6.88
C LYS A 80 -13.42 -9.46 -6.95
N VAL A 81 -14.39 -9.72 -6.07
CA VAL A 81 -15.65 -8.93 -5.99
C VAL A 81 -15.33 -7.46 -5.76
N LEU A 82 -14.42 -7.19 -4.82
CA LEU A 82 -14.04 -5.86 -4.43
C LEU A 82 -13.34 -5.08 -5.55
N MET A 83 -12.45 -5.75 -6.27
CA MET A 83 -11.82 -5.21 -7.46
C MET A 83 -12.82 -5.02 -8.60
N THR A 84 -13.79 -5.92 -8.79
CA THR A 84 -14.86 -5.70 -9.77
C THR A 84 -15.67 -4.43 -9.48
N LEU A 85 -15.99 -4.17 -8.22
CA LEU A 85 -16.67 -2.93 -7.82
C LEU A 85 -15.82 -1.69 -8.12
N LEU A 86 -14.51 -1.76 -7.86
CA LEU A 86 -13.57 -0.69 -8.22
C LEU A 86 -13.53 -0.46 -9.74
N LYS A 87 -13.42 -1.53 -10.54
CA LYS A 87 -13.47 -1.47 -12.01
C LYS A 87 -14.74 -0.77 -12.50
N TRP A 88 -15.90 -1.12 -11.93
CA TRP A 88 -17.18 -0.49 -12.26
C TRP A 88 -17.24 0.98 -11.86
N LYS A 89 -16.75 1.34 -10.67
CA LYS A 89 -16.68 2.74 -10.22
C LYS A 89 -15.86 3.59 -11.17
N ILE A 90 -14.67 3.12 -11.59
CA ILE A 90 -13.82 3.83 -12.53
C ILE A 90 -14.52 3.92 -13.91
N LYS A 91 -15.11 2.83 -14.41
CA LYS A 91 -15.90 2.85 -15.67
C LYS A 91 -17.07 3.84 -15.61
N TRP A 92 -17.74 3.95 -14.48
CA TRP A 92 -18.83 4.90 -14.30
C TRP A 92 -18.34 6.36 -14.32
N LYS A 93 -17.15 6.62 -13.78
CA LYS A 93 -16.47 7.92 -13.88
C LYS A 93 -16.22 8.31 -15.34
N ILE A 94 -15.75 7.37 -16.16
CA ILE A 94 -15.58 7.57 -17.62
C ILE A 94 -16.91 7.90 -18.29
N LYS A 95 -17.99 7.15 -18.00
CA LYS A 95 -19.34 7.42 -18.56
C LYS A 95 -19.83 8.83 -18.25
N ARG A 96 -19.42 9.40 -17.11
CA ARG A 96 -19.74 10.77 -16.69
C ARG A 96 -18.76 11.83 -17.20
N LYS A 97 -17.89 11.48 -18.16
CA LYS A 97 -16.85 12.34 -18.74
C LYS A 97 -15.93 12.97 -17.69
N LYS A 98 -15.70 12.28 -16.57
CA LYS A 98 -14.76 12.72 -15.52
C LYS A 98 -13.37 12.19 -15.82
N GLU A 99 -12.36 13.02 -15.58
CA GLU A 99 -10.97 12.63 -15.78
C GLU A 99 -10.52 11.55 -14.78
N LEU A 100 -9.77 10.58 -15.30
CA LEU A 100 -9.15 9.55 -14.48
C LEU A 100 -7.80 10.03 -13.94
N THR A 101 -7.49 9.62 -12.72
CA THR A 101 -6.14 9.79 -12.18
C THR A 101 -5.17 8.82 -12.87
N PRO A 102 -3.85 9.07 -12.82
CA PRO A 102 -2.85 8.11 -13.31
C PRO A 102 -3.00 6.71 -12.68
N ASP A 103 -3.30 6.65 -11.39
CA ASP A 103 -3.49 5.39 -10.66
C ASP A 103 -4.76 4.66 -11.11
N GLU A 104 -5.87 5.36 -11.37
CA GLU A 104 -7.10 4.77 -11.91
C GLU A 104 -6.87 4.20 -13.33
N ARG A 105 -6.12 4.90 -14.18
CA ARG A 105 -5.74 4.42 -15.52
C ARG A 105 -4.87 3.17 -15.43
N GLY A 106 -3.83 3.20 -14.60
CA GLY A 106 -2.93 2.05 -14.39
C GLY A 106 -3.66 0.84 -13.81
N MET A 107 -4.55 1.07 -12.83
CA MET A 107 -5.36 0.02 -12.24
C MET A 107 -6.30 -0.62 -13.28
N LEU A 108 -6.99 0.17 -14.11
CA LEU A 108 -7.84 -0.37 -15.18
C LEU A 108 -7.08 -1.25 -16.17
N ALA A 109 -5.89 -0.82 -16.61
CA ALA A 109 -5.04 -1.61 -17.50
C ALA A 109 -4.61 -2.94 -16.86
N SER A 110 -4.41 -2.95 -15.54
CA SER A 110 -3.94 -4.13 -14.81
C SER A 110 -4.99 -5.24 -14.58
N TYR A 111 -6.27 -5.01 -14.91
CA TYR A 111 -7.29 -6.09 -14.86
C TYR A 111 -7.08 -7.13 -15.95
N ASP A 112 -6.63 -6.69 -17.12
CA ASP A 112 -6.51 -7.54 -18.31
C ASP A 112 -5.04 -7.98 -18.52
N GLN A 113 -4.08 -7.25 -17.93
CA GLN A 113 -2.65 -7.60 -17.94
C GLN A 113 -2.07 -7.56 -16.53
N SER A 114 -1.58 -8.70 -16.05
CA SER A 114 -0.88 -8.75 -14.76
C SER A 114 0.39 -7.91 -14.80
N VAL A 115 0.70 -7.22 -13.71
CA VAL A 115 1.93 -6.43 -13.56
C VAL A 115 2.73 -6.91 -12.35
N ASN A 116 4.06 -6.91 -12.48
CA ASN A 116 4.95 -7.24 -11.38
C ASN A 116 6.12 -6.24 -11.31
N PHE A 117 6.14 -5.42 -10.26
CA PHE A 117 7.19 -4.44 -10.02
C PHE A 117 8.12 -4.85 -8.86
N THR A 118 7.96 -6.04 -8.30
CA THR A 118 8.79 -6.50 -7.18
C THR A 118 10.24 -6.66 -7.61
N ARG A 119 11.16 -6.13 -6.82
CA ARG A 119 12.60 -6.35 -6.98
C ARG A 119 13.22 -6.53 -5.61
N LYS A 120 14.17 -7.45 -5.47
CA LYS A 120 14.89 -7.68 -4.21
C LYS A 120 15.55 -6.41 -3.69
N LYS A 121 16.11 -5.58 -4.57
CA LYS A 121 16.69 -4.27 -4.20
C LYS A 121 15.73 -3.31 -3.50
N ASN A 122 14.41 -3.50 -3.62
CA ASN A 122 13.45 -2.58 -3.00
C ASN A 122 13.46 -2.68 -1.46
N ILE A 123 14.02 -3.74 -0.88
CA ILE A 123 14.17 -3.87 0.58
C ILE A 123 15.50 -3.33 1.11
N ASP A 124 16.39 -2.84 0.25
CA ASP A 124 17.73 -2.41 0.65
C ASP A 124 17.68 -1.27 1.68
N GLU A 125 16.76 -0.31 1.51
CA GLU A 125 16.54 0.77 2.47
C GLU A 125 16.05 0.26 3.84
N ILE A 126 15.23 -0.79 3.85
CA ILE A 126 14.77 -1.43 5.09
C ILE A 126 15.96 -2.11 5.78
N ILE A 127 16.78 -2.85 5.03
CA ILE A 127 17.96 -3.54 5.58
C ILE A 127 18.95 -2.53 6.15
N ALA A 128 19.22 -1.44 5.42
CA ALA A 128 20.09 -0.37 5.88
C ALA A 128 19.59 0.24 7.20
N TYR A 129 18.29 0.49 7.33
CA TYR A 129 17.69 1.02 8.55
C TYR A 129 17.71 0.03 9.73
N VAL A 130 17.57 -1.27 9.45
CA VAL A 130 17.66 -2.32 10.48
C VAL A 130 19.07 -2.36 11.08
N ASN A 131 20.10 -2.21 10.24
CA ASN A 131 21.51 -2.35 10.63
C ASN A 131 22.17 -1.06 11.14
N SER A 132 21.48 0.08 11.13
CA SER A 132 21.95 1.33 11.75
C SER A 132 21.88 1.30 13.28
#